data_AF-A0A0Q8ZVD8-F1
#
_entry.id   AF-A0A0Q8ZVD8-F1
#
_cell.length_a   1.000
_cell.length_b   1.000
_cell.length_c   1.000
_cell.angle_alpha   90.00
_cell.angle_beta   90.00
_cell.angle_gamma   90.00
#
_symmetry.space_group_name_H-M   'P 1'
#
loop_
_entity.id
_entity.type
_entity.pdbx_description
1 polymer ?
#
loop_
_entity_poly.entity_id
_entity_poly.type
_entity_poly.pdbx_seq_one_letter_code
_entity_poly.pdbx_strand_id
1 'polypeptide(L)'
;MRPRSLTLTAAAGAALLATAFLPSNASGLARGSGADADRPAAAQEGSVSAAALLAKVTSCSQISSGKYRTDEETSATVPVCGKNGAVFWKADMDVDCDGQRTSKCSEATDPWYQDDTAFHQSDGRPLRADTLPYVVVPSSSSLWNYGSAGIKGGGVVAVIYQNKVEYAVVGDTGPTKIIGEASYATAKALGIDPDPENGGTDSGVTYILFKNSKVSPIESHSAAVSLGDRLAQAFLRDN
;
A
#
# COMPACT_ATOMS: atom_id res chain seq x y z
N MET A 1 -25.11 -25.30 -30.62
CA MET A 1 -25.71 -24.97 -31.93
C MET A 1 -25.59 -23.46 -32.15
N ARG A 2 -25.01 -23.10 -33.30
CA ARG A 2 -25.02 -21.84 -34.08
C ARG A 2 -24.80 -20.46 -33.40
N PRO A 3 -23.80 -19.69 -33.88
CA PRO A 3 -23.66 -18.25 -33.64
C PRO A 3 -24.54 -17.46 -34.62
N ARG A 4 -24.76 -16.16 -34.35
CA ARG A 4 -25.30 -15.22 -35.33
C ARG A 4 -24.39 -13.99 -35.46
N SER A 5 -23.62 -14.00 -36.53
CA SER A 5 -23.11 -12.82 -37.23
C SER A 5 -24.10 -12.43 -38.32
N LEU A 6 -24.41 -11.15 -38.49
CA LEU A 6 -25.03 -10.54 -39.69
C LEU A 6 -24.49 -9.09 -39.77
N THR A 7 -23.46 -8.85 -40.59
CA THR A 7 -23.48 -8.31 -41.97
C THR A 7 -23.69 -6.81 -42.08
N LEU A 8 -22.63 -6.14 -42.57
CA LEU A 8 -22.62 -4.80 -43.14
C LEU A 8 -23.67 -4.65 -44.25
N THR A 9 -24.29 -3.48 -44.30
CA THR A 9 -24.79 -2.88 -45.55
C THR A 9 -24.31 -1.43 -45.63
N ALA A 10 -23.63 -1.11 -46.73
CA ALA A 10 -23.26 0.23 -47.12
C ALA A 10 -24.34 0.81 -48.05
N ALA A 11 -24.64 2.10 -47.91
CA ALA A 11 -25.24 2.89 -48.97
C ALA A 11 -24.74 4.34 -48.86
N ALA A 12 -24.14 4.82 -49.95
CA ALA A 12 -23.65 6.16 -50.14
C ALA A 12 -24.80 7.11 -50.52
N GLY A 13 -24.70 8.37 -50.10
CA GLY A 13 -25.56 9.47 -50.56
C GLY A 13 -24.81 10.79 -50.40
N ALA A 14 -24.27 11.29 -51.52
CA ALA A 14 -23.59 12.57 -51.61
C ALA A 14 -24.59 13.71 -51.78
N ALA A 15 -24.35 14.83 -51.09
CA ALA A 15 -24.83 16.14 -51.51
C ALA A 15 -23.81 17.21 -51.09
N LEU A 16 -23.17 17.81 -52.10
CA LEU A 16 -22.29 18.97 -51.97
C LEU A 16 -23.11 20.20 -51.58
N LEU A 17 -22.61 20.97 -50.62
CA LEU A 17 -22.88 22.40 -50.50
C LEU A 17 -21.54 23.10 -50.26
N ALA A 18 -21.08 23.80 -51.29
CA ALA A 18 -19.91 24.64 -51.25
C ALA A 18 -20.27 25.99 -50.62
N THR A 19 -19.56 26.38 -49.57
CA THR A 19 -19.41 27.77 -49.17
C THR A 19 -17.92 28.06 -48.98
N ALA A 20 -17.41 28.87 -49.89
CA ALA A 20 -16.05 29.42 -49.83
C ALA A 20 -16.05 30.64 -48.91
N PHE A 21 -15.19 30.64 -47.89
CA PHE A 21 -14.66 31.84 -47.27
C PHE A 21 -13.17 31.65 -46.98
N LEU A 22 -12.40 32.69 -47.28
CA LEU A 22 -10.94 32.78 -47.41
C LEU A 22 -10.18 32.65 -46.07
N PRO A 23 -8.84 32.41 -46.09
CA PRO A 23 -8.04 32.14 -44.91
C PRO A 23 -7.56 33.45 -44.24
N SER A 24 -7.72 33.55 -42.92
CA SER A 24 -6.94 34.50 -42.12
C SER A 24 -5.74 33.77 -41.52
N ASN A 25 -4.58 33.97 -42.16
CA ASN A 25 -3.29 33.70 -41.55
C ASN A 25 -3.04 34.72 -40.43
N ALA A 26 -3.02 34.26 -39.19
CA ALA A 26 -2.40 34.99 -38.09
C ALA A 26 -1.30 34.11 -37.48
N SER A 27 -0.08 34.30 -37.99
CA SER A 27 1.13 33.95 -37.26
C SER A 27 1.31 35.00 -36.16
N GLY A 28 1.11 34.60 -34.90
CA GLY A 28 1.40 35.40 -33.71
C GLY A 28 2.20 34.55 -32.73
N LEU A 29 3.36 35.09 -32.33
CA LEU A 29 4.36 34.43 -31.51
C LEU A 29 3.91 34.19 -30.05
N ALA A 30 4.32 33.03 -29.53
CA ALA A 30 4.82 32.74 -28.19
C ALA A 30 4.19 33.44 -26.97
N ARG A 31 3.56 32.63 -26.11
CA ARG A 31 3.80 32.63 -24.65
C ARG A 31 3.39 31.27 -24.10
N GLY A 32 4.37 30.57 -23.52
CA GLY A 32 4.17 29.27 -22.91
C GLY A 32 3.36 29.36 -21.63
N SER A 33 2.54 28.34 -21.42
CA SER A 33 2.07 27.91 -20.10
C SER A 33 1.22 26.65 -20.28
N GLY A 34 1.72 25.53 -19.74
CA GLY A 34 0.90 24.44 -19.20
C GLY A 34 0.14 23.58 -20.21
N ALA A 35 0.79 22.55 -20.73
CA ALA A 35 0.12 21.36 -21.25
C ALA A 35 0.71 20.11 -20.58
N ASP A 36 0.71 20.11 -19.25
CA ASP A 36 0.77 18.89 -18.43
C ASP A 36 -0.60 18.77 -17.74
N ALA A 37 -1.61 18.38 -18.50
CA ALA A 37 -2.95 18.15 -17.99
C ALA A 37 -3.48 16.83 -18.57
N ASP A 38 -2.83 15.73 -18.16
CA ASP A 38 -3.48 14.43 -17.92
C ASP A 38 -2.49 13.38 -17.34
N ARG A 39 -1.74 13.74 -16.28
CA ARG A 39 -1.15 12.71 -15.41
C ARG A 39 -2.18 12.38 -14.34
N PRO A 40 -2.66 11.12 -14.23
CA PRO A 40 -3.49 10.74 -13.10
C PRO A 40 -2.76 11.14 -11.81
N ALA A 41 -3.50 11.81 -10.90
CA ALA A 41 -3.02 12.18 -9.58
C ALA A 41 -2.35 10.95 -8.95
N ALA A 42 -1.08 11.11 -8.57
CA ALA A 42 -0.18 9.99 -8.36
C ALA A 42 -0.74 9.01 -7.33
N ALA A 43 -1.04 7.80 -7.79
CA ALA A 43 -1.42 6.66 -6.96
C ALA A 43 -0.22 6.12 -6.15
N GLN A 44 0.75 6.97 -5.82
CA GLN A 44 2.11 6.61 -5.44
C GLN A 44 2.62 7.64 -4.44
N GLU A 45 2.96 7.20 -3.22
CA GLU A 45 3.73 8.02 -2.28
C GLU A 45 5.22 8.01 -2.63
N GLY A 46 5.87 9.17 -2.50
CA GLY A 46 7.28 9.32 -2.86
C GLY A 46 7.55 9.17 -4.38
N SER A 47 8.79 8.86 -4.71
CA SER A 47 9.33 8.83 -6.07
C SER A 47 9.49 7.42 -6.66
N VAL A 48 9.48 6.38 -5.82
CA VAL A 48 9.80 5.01 -6.22
C VAL A 48 8.56 4.20 -6.58
N SER A 49 8.38 3.90 -7.87
CA SER A 49 7.21 3.15 -8.35
C SER A 49 7.02 1.77 -7.68
N ALA A 50 5.77 1.37 -7.47
CA ALA A 50 5.37 0.02 -7.05
C ALA A 50 6.05 -1.08 -7.87
N ALA A 51 6.04 -0.97 -9.21
CA ALA A 51 6.63 -1.97 -10.09
C ALA A 51 8.14 -2.19 -9.83
N ALA A 52 8.88 -1.11 -9.55
CA ALA A 52 10.31 -1.19 -9.25
C ALA A 52 10.57 -1.93 -7.92
N LEU A 53 9.76 -1.68 -6.88
CA LEU A 53 9.85 -2.40 -5.61
C LEU A 53 9.49 -3.88 -5.79
N LEU A 54 8.38 -4.18 -6.47
CA LEU A 54 7.91 -5.54 -6.70
C LEU A 54 8.93 -6.38 -7.48
N ALA A 55 9.65 -5.77 -8.42
CA ALA A 55 10.72 -6.44 -9.17
C ALA A 55 11.87 -6.95 -8.27
N LYS A 56 12.11 -6.33 -7.10
CA LYS A 56 13.16 -6.75 -6.15
C LYS A 56 12.72 -7.84 -5.18
N VAL A 57 11.43 -8.13 -5.09
CA VAL A 57 10.82 -9.07 -4.13
C VAL A 57 10.06 -10.20 -4.83
N THR A 58 10.57 -10.67 -5.97
CA THR A 58 10.02 -11.80 -6.73
C THR A 58 10.38 -13.17 -6.13
N SER A 59 11.48 -13.27 -5.39
CA SER A 59 11.98 -14.51 -4.78
C SER A 59 12.18 -14.38 -3.27
N CYS A 60 11.91 -15.45 -2.53
CA CYS A 60 12.00 -15.48 -1.08
C CYS A 60 13.23 -16.27 -0.60
N SER A 61 14.17 -15.58 0.06
CA SER A 61 15.11 -16.24 0.98
C SER A 61 14.46 -16.25 2.36
N GLN A 62 13.72 -17.32 2.68
CA GLN A 62 12.95 -17.39 3.92
C GLN A 62 13.86 -17.25 5.16
N ILE A 63 13.47 -16.37 6.08
CA ILE A 63 14.16 -16.14 7.36
C ILE A 63 13.32 -16.53 8.58
N SER A 64 12.02 -16.78 8.39
CA SER A 64 11.18 -17.40 9.41
C SER A 64 11.43 -18.92 9.48
N SER A 65 11.33 -19.50 10.66
CA SER A 65 11.43 -20.96 10.90
C SER A 65 10.24 -21.74 10.34
N GLY A 66 9.18 -21.05 9.92
CA GLY A 66 7.97 -21.61 9.33
C GLY A 66 7.19 -20.56 8.54
N LYS A 67 5.93 -20.86 8.25
CA LYS A 67 5.02 -19.97 7.52
C LYS A 67 3.89 -19.49 8.42
N TYR A 68 3.33 -18.35 8.07
CA TYR A 68 2.18 -17.72 8.70
C TYR A 68 0.91 -17.99 7.90
N ARG A 69 -0.22 -17.93 8.58
CA ARG A 69 -1.57 -17.89 7.99
C ARG A 69 -1.94 -16.45 7.68
N THR A 70 -2.86 -16.26 6.76
CA THR A 70 -3.55 -14.97 6.53
C THR A 70 -4.66 -14.84 7.57
N ASP A 71 -5.46 -15.89 7.71
CA ASP A 71 -6.56 -15.97 8.68
C ASP A 71 -6.48 -17.24 9.55
N GLU A 72 -7.17 -17.27 10.68
CA GLU A 72 -7.12 -18.40 11.64
C GLU A 72 -7.51 -19.75 11.00
N GLU A 73 -8.49 -19.76 10.09
CA GLU A 73 -8.99 -20.94 9.40
C GLU A 73 -8.17 -21.35 8.17
N THR A 74 -7.28 -20.48 7.66
CA THR A 74 -6.49 -20.76 6.45
C THR A 74 -5.23 -21.55 6.74
N SER A 75 -4.69 -22.24 5.74
CA SER A 75 -3.40 -22.93 5.89
C SER A 75 -2.21 -21.96 5.92
N ALA A 76 -1.18 -22.29 6.70
CA ALA A 76 0.03 -21.46 6.79
C ALA A 76 0.84 -21.49 5.48
N THR A 77 0.81 -20.41 4.71
CA THR A 77 1.43 -20.32 3.38
C THR A 77 2.43 -19.18 3.22
N VAL A 78 2.40 -18.16 4.08
CA VAL A 78 3.17 -16.92 3.95
C VAL A 78 4.53 -17.04 4.67
N PRO A 79 5.67 -17.09 3.95
CA PRO A 79 6.99 -17.00 4.58
C PRO A 79 7.37 -15.53 4.85
N VAL A 80 8.19 -15.30 5.88
CA VAL A 80 8.91 -14.04 6.04
C VAL A 80 10.25 -14.14 5.30
N CYS A 81 10.51 -13.22 4.39
CA CYS A 81 11.64 -13.29 3.46
C CYS A 81 12.68 -12.20 3.75
N GLY A 82 13.96 -12.56 3.68
CA GLY A 82 15.07 -11.63 3.81
C GLY A 82 15.50 -11.01 2.48
N LYS A 83 15.88 -9.73 2.53
CA LYS A 83 16.62 -8.99 1.49
C LYS A 83 17.74 -8.14 2.10
N ASN A 84 18.60 -7.58 1.26
CA ASN A 84 19.61 -6.62 1.71
C ASN A 84 18.90 -5.37 2.22
N GLY A 85 19.10 -5.02 3.49
CA GLY A 85 18.47 -3.86 4.13
C GLY A 85 16.97 -3.99 4.41
N ALA A 86 16.32 -5.11 4.07
CA ALA A 86 14.87 -5.25 4.24
C ALA A 86 14.43 -6.67 4.64
N VAL A 87 13.22 -6.75 5.16
CA VAL A 87 12.41 -7.96 5.27
C VAL A 87 11.15 -7.74 4.42
N PHE A 88 10.60 -8.79 3.82
CA PHE A 88 9.34 -8.66 3.11
C PHE A 88 8.47 -9.91 3.21
N TRP A 89 7.18 -9.75 2.96
CA TRP A 89 6.23 -10.83 2.72
C TRP A 89 5.15 -10.39 1.73
N LYS A 90 4.40 -11.37 1.23
CA LYS A 90 3.22 -11.17 0.40
C LYS A 90 2.06 -11.89 1.06
N ALA A 91 0.98 -11.16 1.30
CA ALA A 91 -0.16 -11.64 2.05
C ALA A 91 -1.45 -10.95 1.55
N ASP A 92 -2.51 -11.21 2.27
CA ASP A 92 -3.73 -10.42 2.39
C ASP A 92 -3.49 -9.07 3.11
N MET A 93 -4.59 -8.36 3.35
CA MET A 93 -4.67 -7.27 4.32
C MET A 93 -5.99 -7.34 5.09
N ASP A 94 -5.93 -7.77 6.34
CA ASP A 94 -6.93 -7.50 7.36
C ASP A 94 -6.77 -6.07 7.88
N VAL A 95 -7.90 -5.46 8.26
CA VAL A 95 -7.91 -4.09 8.75
C VAL A 95 -7.89 -4.09 10.26
N ASP A 96 -6.79 -3.57 10.80
CA ASP A 96 -6.57 -3.37 12.22
C ASP A 96 -7.04 -1.96 12.63
N CYS A 97 -7.92 -1.89 13.62
CA CYS A 97 -8.47 -0.64 14.14
C CYS A 97 -8.01 -0.35 15.58
N ASP A 98 -7.03 -1.09 16.08
CA ASP A 98 -6.50 -0.96 17.44
C ASP A 98 -5.92 0.44 17.71
N GLY A 99 -5.97 0.84 18.98
CA GLY A 99 -5.46 2.12 19.46
C GLY A 99 -6.54 3.10 19.88
N GLN A 100 -6.40 4.39 19.57
CA GLN A 100 -7.31 5.39 20.13
C GLN A 100 -8.72 5.27 19.55
N ARG A 101 -9.73 5.32 20.43
CA ARG A 101 -11.14 5.31 20.02
C ARG A 101 -11.48 6.51 19.13
N THR A 102 -12.15 6.25 18.02
CA THR A 102 -12.61 7.23 17.03
C THR A 102 -14.02 6.88 16.55
N SER A 103 -14.59 7.65 15.61
CA SER A 103 -15.84 7.27 14.95
C SER A 103 -15.68 6.17 13.88
N LYS A 104 -14.43 5.78 13.56
CA LYS A 104 -14.10 4.78 12.54
C LYS A 104 -13.48 3.51 13.12
N CYS A 105 -12.86 3.63 14.29
CA CYS A 105 -12.20 2.55 15.00
C CYS A 105 -12.61 2.63 16.47
N SER A 106 -13.38 1.65 16.91
CA SER A 106 -13.97 1.52 18.25
C SER A 106 -14.65 0.16 18.35
N GLU A 107 -15.04 -0.24 19.55
CA GLU A 107 -15.85 -1.43 19.80
C GLU A 107 -17.19 -1.45 19.06
N ALA A 108 -17.67 -0.28 18.60
CA ALA A 108 -18.92 -0.15 17.86
C ALA A 108 -18.75 -0.35 16.34
N THR A 109 -17.51 -0.29 15.84
CA THR A 109 -17.19 -0.39 14.42
C THR A 109 -16.30 -1.58 14.09
N ASP A 110 -15.61 -2.12 15.10
CA ASP A 110 -14.69 -3.24 14.98
C ASP A 110 -14.97 -4.22 16.15
N PRO A 111 -15.42 -5.46 15.86
CA PRO A 111 -15.70 -6.47 16.88
C PRO A 111 -14.45 -7.02 17.58
N TRP A 112 -13.25 -6.76 17.05
CA TRP A 112 -11.96 -7.22 17.61
C TRP A 112 -11.13 -6.11 18.24
N TYR A 113 -11.64 -4.88 18.25
CA TYR A 113 -10.97 -3.68 18.72
C TYR A 113 -10.32 -3.81 20.11
N GLN A 114 -9.10 -3.31 20.22
CA GLN A 114 -8.38 -3.02 21.45
C GLN A 114 -8.05 -1.54 21.57
N ASP A 115 -8.09 -1.01 22.79
CA ASP A 115 -7.88 0.42 23.07
C ASP A 115 -6.40 0.83 23.17
N ASP A 116 -5.48 -0.06 22.78
CA ASP A 116 -4.03 0.13 22.83
C ASP A 116 -3.35 -0.38 21.54
N THR A 117 -2.12 0.03 21.31
CA THR A 117 -1.24 -0.47 20.23
C THR A 117 0.14 -0.78 20.81
N ALA A 118 0.83 -1.81 20.32
CA ALA A 118 2.14 -2.21 20.84
C ALA A 118 3.19 -1.07 20.82
N PHE A 119 3.08 -0.11 19.90
CA PHE A 119 3.93 1.08 19.86
C PHE A 119 3.11 2.36 19.97
N HIS A 120 3.61 3.32 20.73
CA HIS A 120 2.87 4.53 21.08
C HIS A 120 3.42 5.78 20.42
N GLN A 121 2.57 6.79 20.30
CA GLN A 121 2.90 8.13 19.86
C GLN A 121 3.92 8.80 20.78
N SER A 122 4.48 9.92 20.32
CA SER A 122 5.43 10.69 21.13
C SER A 122 4.82 11.26 22.42
N ASP A 123 3.50 11.41 22.49
CA ASP A 123 2.76 11.82 23.69
C ASP A 123 2.39 10.65 24.63
N GLY A 124 2.81 9.43 24.29
CA GLY A 124 2.55 8.23 25.09
C GLY A 124 1.13 7.68 24.96
N ARG A 125 0.34 8.13 23.99
CA ARG A 125 -0.95 7.51 23.66
C ARG A 125 -0.79 6.42 22.58
N PRO A 126 -1.74 5.47 22.48
CA PRO A 126 -1.81 4.54 21.36
C PRO A 126 -1.87 5.27 20.01
N LEU A 127 -1.57 4.58 18.92
CA LEU A 127 -1.69 5.16 17.58
C LEU A 127 -3.17 5.41 17.21
N ARG A 128 -3.41 6.25 16.19
CA ARG A 128 -4.76 6.48 15.64
C ARG A 128 -4.90 5.77 14.30
N ALA A 129 -5.48 4.57 14.29
CA ALA A 129 -5.64 3.75 13.08
C ALA A 129 -6.41 4.43 11.95
N ASP A 130 -7.36 5.32 12.26
CA ASP A 130 -8.18 6.05 11.29
C ASP A 130 -7.40 7.09 10.45
N THR A 131 -6.19 7.46 10.90
CA THR A 131 -5.43 8.60 10.35
C THR A 131 -3.94 8.33 10.15
N LEU A 132 -3.33 7.37 10.84
CA LEU A 132 -1.92 7.02 10.69
C LEU A 132 -1.78 5.67 9.97
N PRO A 133 -1.18 5.64 8.77
CA PRO A 133 -0.80 4.40 8.12
C PRO A 133 0.22 3.62 8.94
N TYR A 134 -0.19 2.48 9.48
CA TYR A 134 0.70 1.50 10.09
C TYR A 134 0.44 0.08 9.59
N VAL A 135 1.42 -0.79 9.84
CA VAL A 135 1.39 -2.23 9.62
C VAL A 135 1.58 -2.94 10.96
N VAL A 136 0.86 -4.04 11.12
CA VAL A 136 0.95 -4.95 12.25
C VAL A 136 1.94 -6.06 11.89
N VAL A 137 2.97 -6.23 12.71
CA VAL A 137 3.93 -7.33 12.52
C VAL A 137 3.53 -8.51 13.40
N PRO A 138 3.74 -9.77 13.01
CA PRO A 138 3.44 -10.87 13.91
C PRO A 138 4.24 -10.76 15.20
N SER A 139 3.59 -11.00 16.34
CA SER A 139 4.26 -11.06 17.63
C SER A 139 5.42 -12.05 17.62
N SER A 140 6.53 -11.68 18.29
CA SER A 140 7.73 -12.50 18.31
C SER A 140 7.46 -13.89 18.87
N SER A 141 7.89 -14.92 18.14
CA SER A 141 7.65 -16.32 18.48
C SER A 141 8.80 -17.21 17.98
N SER A 142 8.65 -18.53 18.10
CA SER A 142 9.59 -19.50 17.50
C SER A 142 9.56 -19.48 15.96
N LEU A 143 8.50 -18.95 15.34
CA LEU A 143 8.43 -18.78 13.89
C LEU A 143 9.33 -17.64 13.43
N TRP A 144 9.29 -16.50 14.11
CA TRP A 144 10.09 -15.34 13.77
C TRP A 144 10.11 -14.31 14.92
N ASN A 145 11.21 -13.57 15.02
CA ASN A 145 11.35 -12.43 15.92
C ASN A 145 11.72 -11.21 15.09
N TYR A 146 10.79 -10.25 14.99
CA TYR A 146 10.97 -9.06 14.15
C TYR A 146 12.13 -8.18 14.65
N GLY A 147 12.31 -8.07 15.98
CA GLY A 147 13.38 -7.30 16.61
C GLY A 147 14.77 -7.80 16.22
N SER A 148 14.97 -9.12 16.26
CA SER A 148 16.23 -9.76 15.83
C SER A 148 16.50 -9.60 14.33
N ALA A 149 15.46 -9.36 13.51
CA ALA A 149 15.60 -9.08 12.09
C ALA A 149 15.91 -7.60 11.80
N GLY A 150 16.07 -6.75 12.82
CA GLY A 150 16.31 -5.32 12.69
C GLY A 150 15.04 -4.51 12.45
N ILE A 151 13.85 -5.09 12.63
CA ILE A 151 12.57 -4.38 12.57
C ILE A 151 12.25 -3.83 13.96
N LYS A 152 11.67 -2.63 14.04
CA LYS A 152 11.38 -1.93 15.30
C LYS A 152 10.04 -1.23 15.20
N GLY A 153 9.40 -0.96 16.34
CA GLY A 153 8.30 -0.01 16.42
C GLY A 153 8.67 1.35 15.85
N GLY A 154 7.84 1.87 14.97
CA GLY A 154 8.09 3.06 14.16
C GLY A 154 9.04 2.85 12.99
N GLY A 155 9.51 1.63 12.72
CA GLY A 155 10.25 1.31 11.50
C GLY A 155 9.39 1.52 10.25
N VAL A 156 9.98 1.89 9.13
CA VAL A 156 9.24 2.19 7.89
C VAL A 156 8.92 0.92 7.11
N VAL A 157 7.70 0.88 6.58
CA VAL A 157 7.18 -0.17 5.71
C VAL A 157 6.72 0.47 4.41
N ALA A 158 7.14 -0.07 3.26
CA ALA A 158 6.45 0.17 2.00
C ALA A 158 5.38 -0.91 1.82
N VAL A 159 4.12 -0.52 1.72
CA VAL A 159 2.98 -1.39 1.46
C VAL A 159 2.52 -1.18 0.03
N ILE A 160 2.50 -2.25 -0.76
CA ILE A 160 2.22 -2.19 -2.19
C ILE A 160 0.95 -2.98 -2.50
N TYR A 161 -0.01 -2.33 -3.15
CA TYR A 161 -1.24 -2.94 -3.64
C TYR A 161 -1.73 -2.23 -4.91
N GLN A 162 -2.14 -2.98 -5.94
CA GLN A 162 -2.68 -2.45 -7.20
C GLN A 162 -1.91 -1.24 -7.78
N ASN A 163 -0.59 -1.38 -7.94
CA ASN A 163 0.32 -0.35 -8.46
C ASN A 163 0.44 0.92 -7.58
N LYS A 164 -0.02 0.87 -6.33
CA LYS A 164 0.17 1.91 -5.33
C LYS A 164 1.25 1.55 -4.33
N VAL A 165 1.88 2.57 -3.77
CA VAL A 165 2.80 2.45 -2.64
C VAL A 165 2.32 3.39 -1.56
N GLU A 166 2.18 2.85 -0.36
CA GLU A 166 1.93 3.57 0.89
C GLU A 166 3.14 3.37 1.81
N TYR A 167 3.70 4.45 2.35
CA TYR A 167 4.74 4.37 3.38
C TYR A 167 4.13 4.45 4.76
N ALA A 168 4.08 3.32 5.43
CA ALA A 168 3.54 3.15 6.76
C ALA A 168 4.65 2.99 7.81
N VAL A 169 4.27 3.01 9.08
CA VAL A 169 5.14 2.61 10.20
C VAL A 169 4.79 1.22 10.71
N VAL A 170 5.73 0.53 11.36
CA VAL A 170 5.40 -0.61 12.21
C VAL A 170 4.72 -0.08 13.47
N GLY A 171 3.41 -0.28 13.57
CA GLY A 171 2.57 0.35 14.60
C GLY A 171 2.11 -0.60 15.69
N ASP A 172 1.88 -1.86 15.34
CA ASP A 172 1.39 -2.86 16.28
C ASP A 172 2.03 -4.24 16.10
N THR A 173 1.66 -5.17 16.99
CA THR A 173 1.98 -6.58 16.90
C THR A 173 0.74 -7.47 16.99
N GLY A 174 0.55 -8.32 15.98
CA GLY A 174 -0.59 -9.22 15.88
C GLY A 174 -0.32 -10.61 16.48
N PRO A 175 -1.20 -11.59 16.22
CA PRO A 175 -1.04 -12.96 16.70
C PRO A 175 0.28 -13.61 16.25
N THR A 176 0.76 -14.59 17.02
CA THR A 176 2.08 -15.21 16.77
C THR A 176 2.18 -16.09 15.51
N LYS A 177 1.06 -16.32 14.81
CA LYS A 177 0.92 -17.24 13.66
C LYS A 177 0.12 -16.68 12.48
N ILE A 178 -0.40 -15.47 12.60
CA ILE A 178 -1.13 -14.72 11.57
C ILE A 178 -0.25 -13.57 11.07
N ILE A 179 -0.35 -13.22 9.80
CA ILE A 179 0.35 -12.10 9.18
C ILE A 179 -0.53 -11.51 8.07
N GLY A 180 -0.49 -10.19 7.93
CA GLY A 180 -1.28 -9.52 6.90
C GLY A 180 -2.21 -8.47 7.47
N GLU A 181 -1.87 -7.81 8.57
CA GLU A 181 -2.74 -6.81 9.19
C GLU A 181 -2.17 -5.39 9.00
N ALA A 182 -3.04 -4.42 8.74
CA ALA A 182 -2.66 -3.01 8.62
C ALA A 182 -3.79 -2.06 9.03
N SER A 183 -3.43 -0.84 9.41
CA SER A 183 -4.41 0.14 9.89
C SER A 183 -5.51 0.48 8.87
N TYR A 184 -6.66 0.92 9.37
CA TYR A 184 -7.73 1.56 8.59
C TYR A 184 -7.18 2.58 7.57
N ALA A 185 -6.25 3.45 7.99
CA ALA A 185 -5.63 4.46 7.14
C ALA A 185 -4.82 3.85 5.98
N THR A 186 -4.04 2.80 6.24
CA THR A 186 -3.27 2.07 5.21
C THR A 186 -4.21 1.46 4.16
N ALA A 187 -5.25 0.74 4.60
CA ALA A 187 -6.22 0.12 3.70
C ALA A 187 -6.89 1.18 2.80
N LYS A 188 -7.40 2.25 3.42
CA LYS A 188 -8.05 3.36 2.71
C LYS A 188 -7.12 4.03 1.69
N ALA A 189 -5.86 4.27 2.03
CA ALA A 189 -4.89 4.91 1.13
C ALA A 189 -4.61 4.03 -0.12
N LEU A 190 -4.55 2.71 0.08
CA LEU A 190 -4.38 1.74 -1.00
C LEU A 190 -5.66 1.52 -1.81
N GLY A 191 -6.82 1.99 -1.33
CA GLY A 191 -8.13 1.77 -1.95
C GLY A 191 -8.67 0.36 -1.69
N ILE A 192 -8.23 -0.26 -0.60
CA ILE A 192 -8.83 -1.45 0.01
C ILE A 192 -10.00 -0.97 0.89
N ASP A 193 -11.06 -1.75 0.98
CA ASP A 193 -12.18 -1.43 1.87
C ASP A 193 -11.67 -1.40 3.32
N PRO A 194 -11.71 -0.26 4.01
CA PRO A 194 -11.12 -0.13 5.34
C PRO A 194 -12.09 -0.55 6.45
N ASP A 195 -13.21 -1.21 6.14
CA ASP A 195 -14.10 -1.77 7.16
C ASP A 195 -13.37 -2.91 7.93
N PRO A 196 -13.23 -2.84 9.26
CA PRO A 196 -12.51 -3.84 10.04
C PRO A 196 -13.26 -5.17 10.17
N GLU A 197 -14.58 -5.20 10.00
CA GLU A 197 -15.37 -6.43 10.10
C GLU A 197 -15.49 -7.14 8.74
N ASN A 198 -15.64 -6.38 7.65
CA ASN A 198 -16.00 -6.93 6.33
C ASN A 198 -15.09 -6.47 5.17
N GLY A 199 -14.11 -5.62 5.46
CA GLY A 199 -13.22 -5.04 4.46
C GLY A 199 -11.98 -5.91 4.22
N GLY A 200 -10.87 -5.25 3.88
CA GLY A 200 -9.62 -5.92 3.58
C GLY A 200 -9.52 -6.49 2.15
N THR A 201 -8.54 -7.35 1.94
CA THR A 201 -8.32 -8.06 0.66
C THR A 201 -7.62 -9.40 0.90
N ASP A 202 -8.17 -10.49 0.39
CA ASP A 202 -7.65 -11.87 0.61
C ASP A 202 -6.22 -12.12 0.09
N SER A 203 -5.69 -11.23 -0.76
CA SER A 203 -4.34 -11.33 -1.31
C SER A 203 -3.89 -10.05 -2.03
N GLY A 204 -2.62 -10.07 -2.47
CA GLY A 204 -2.09 -9.11 -3.43
C GLY A 204 -1.30 -7.97 -2.79
N VAL A 205 -1.19 -7.95 -1.46
CA VAL A 205 -0.43 -6.95 -0.73
C VAL A 205 1.00 -7.43 -0.54
N THR A 206 1.95 -6.55 -0.82
CA THR A 206 3.37 -6.79 -0.53
C THR A 206 3.84 -5.79 0.51
N TYR A 207 4.46 -6.30 1.56
CA TYR A 207 4.98 -5.50 2.67
C TYR A 207 6.51 -5.56 2.61
N ILE A 208 7.19 -4.42 2.51
CA ILE A 208 8.66 -4.33 2.52
C ILE A 208 9.08 -3.46 3.71
N LEU A 209 9.61 -4.10 4.75
CA LEU A 209 10.00 -3.48 6.00
C LEU A 209 11.49 -3.18 5.97
N PHE A 210 11.85 -1.91 6.10
CA PHE A 210 13.23 -1.48 6.03
C PHE A 210 13.93 -1.64 7.39
N LYS A 211 14.97 -2.47 7.41
CA LYS A 211 15.73 -2.78 8.62
C LYS A 211 16.40 -1.55 9.19
N ASN A 212 16.48 -1.49 10.52
CA ASN A 212 17.14 -0.46 11.29
C ASN A 212 16.65 0.96 11.02
N SER A 213 15.45 1.11 10.49
CA SER A 213 14.77 2.40 10.31
C SER A 213 13.91 2.73 11.53
N LYS A 214 13.67 4.03 11.74
CA LYS A 214 12.71 4.52 12.74
C LYS A 214 12.25 5.93 12.38
N VAL A 215 10.93 6.12 12.31
CA VAL A 215 10.27 7.41 12.17
C VAL A 215 10.16 8.05 13.56
N SER A 216 10.37 9.37 13.62
CA SER A 216 10.25 10.15 14.85
C SER A 216 9.72 11.54 14.52
N PRO A 217 8.57 11.96 15.09
CA PRO A 217 7.66 11.15 15.92
C PRO A 217 6.93 10.08 15.08
N ILE A 218 6.57 8.93 15.66
CA ILE A 218 6.00 7.78 14.93
C ILE A 218 4.68 8.14 14.21
N GLU A 219 3.90 9.04 14.81
CA GLU A 219 2.63 9.53 14.28
C GLU A 219 2.76 10.52 13.11
N SER A 220 3.99 10.84 12.68
CA SER A 220 4.19 11.70 11.51
C SER A 220 4.22 10.90 10.21
N HIS A 221 3.06 10.81 9.55
CA HIS A 221 2.95 10.22 8.21
C HIS A 221 3.93 10.87 7.21
N SER A 222 4.02 12.20 7.22
CA SER A 222 4.96 12.93 6.35
C SER A 222 6.43 12.54 6.56
N ALA A 223 6.81 12.19 7.79
CA ALA A 223 8.15 11.69 8.09
C ALA A 223 8.33 10.23 7.64
N ALA A 224 7.28 9.40 7.75
CA ALA A 224 7.25 8.05 7.19
C ALA A 224 7.43 8.08 5.66
N VAL A 225 6.70 8.93 4.95
CA VAL A 225 6.86 9.15 3.49
C VAL A 225 8.28 9.60 3.14
N SER A 226 8.78 10.62 3.83
CA SER A 226 10.11 11.19 3.52
C SER A 226 11.25 10.20 3.77
N LEU A 227 11.17 9.42 4.85
CA LEU A 227 12.17 8.39 5.16
C LEU A 227 11.99 7.15 4.27
N GLY A 228 10.75 6.74 4.04
CA GLY A 228 10.38 5.61 3.19
C GLY A 228 10.83 5.76 1.76
N ASP A 229 10.67 6.95 1.16
CA ASP A 229 11.16 7.20 -0.19
C ASP A 229 12.69 7.04 -0.28
N ARG A 230 13.44 7.60 0.68
CA ARG A 230 14.91 7.44 0.72
C ARG A 230 15.32 5.98 0.88
N LEU A 231 14.64 5.23 1.75
CA LEU A 231 14.92 3.82 2.00
C LEU A 231 14.54 2.93 0.81
N ALA A 232 13.44 3.23 0.13
CA ALA A 232 13.03 2.57 -1.09
C ALA A 232 14.05 2.79 -2.21
N GLN A 233 14.54 4.03 -2.39
CA GLN A 233 15.60 4.31 -3.36
C GLN A 233 16.89 3.55 -3.04
N ALA A 234 17.28 3.45 -1.76
CA ALA A 234 18.43 2.66 -1.34
C ALA A 234 18.21 1.16 -1.61
N PHE A 235 17.04 0.64 -1.25
CA PHE A 235 16.66 -0.74 -1.48
C PHE A 235 16.75 -1.15 -2.96
N LEU A 236 16.34 -0.26 -3.88
CA LEU A 236 16.46 -0.49 -5.33
C LEU A 236 17.91 -0.51 -5.84
N ARG A 237 18.82 0.23 -5.18
CA ARG A 237 20.25 0.23 -5.53
C ARG A 237 20.97 -1.01 -4.99
N ASP A 238 20.55 -1.52 -3.84
CA ASP A 238 21.25 -2.55 -3.06
C ASP A 238 20.73 -3.99 -3.31
N ASN A 239 19.67 -4.13 -4.10
CA ASN A 239 19.05 -5.40 -4.54
C ASN A 239 18.76 -5.31 -6.04
#